data_AF-A0A1M5EGV5-F1
#
_entry.id   AF-A0A1M5EGV5-F1
#
_cell.length_a   1.000
_cell.length_b   1.000
_cell.length_c   1.000
_cell.angle_alpha   90.00
_cell.angle_beta   90.00
_cell.angle_gamma   90.00
#
_symmetry.space_group_name_H-M   'P 1'
#
loop_
_entity.id
_entity.type
_entity.pdbx_description
1 polymer ?
#
loop_
_entity_poly.entity_id
_entity_poly.type
_entity_poly.pdbx_seq_one_letter_code
_entity_poly.pdbx_strand_id
1 'polypeptide(L)' 'MDKIVKLVSEKAGISEEQAQTAVTTVASFLKDRMPEPLAGQVDKYLRGEEGDKGGLGDTLGNVGGMFGKK' A
#
# COMPACT_ATOMS: atom_id res chain seq x y z
N MET A 1 4.01 1.05 7.50
CA MET A 1 4.95 -0.10 7.48
C MET A 1 4.85 -0.91 8.77
N ASP A 2 4.95 -0.26 9.93
CA ASP A 2 5.05 -0.90 11.25
C ASP A 2 3.95 -1.93 11.56
N LYS A 3 2.69 -1.63 11.21
CA LYS A 3 1.56 -2.56 11.41
C LYS A 3 1.72 -3.86 10.62
N ILE A 4 2.19 -3.78 9.38
CA ILE A 4 2.39 -4.95 8.52
C ILE A 4 3.62 -5.75 8.96
N VAL A 5 4.69 -5.06 9.38
CA VAL A 5 5.90 -5.71 9.92
C VAL A 5 5.57 -6.52 11.17
N LYS A 6 4.81 -5.94 12.11
CA LYS A 6 4.35 -6.65 13.31
C LYS A 6 3.48 -7.85 12.99
N LEU A 7 2.49 -7.70 12.09
CA LEU A 7 1.64 -8.81 11.66
C LEU A 7 2.45 -9.95 11.05
N VAL A 8 3.42 -9.64 10.19
CA VAL A 8 4.29 -10.65 9.57
C VAL A 8 5.20 -11.31 10.60
N SER A 9 5.81 -10.53 11.50
CA SER A 9 6.62 -11.06 12.61
C SER A 9 5.83 -12.04 13.47
N GLU A 10 4.64 -11.65 13.92
CA GLU A 10 3.77 -12.47 14.78
C GLU A 10 3.28 -13.73 14.07
N LYS A 11 2.86 -13.62 12.81
CA LYS A 11 2.25 -14.74 12.07
C LYS A 11 3.29 -15.71 11.49
N ALA A 12 4.45 -15.20 11.07
CA ALA A 12 5.52 -16.02 10.51
C ALA A 12 6.52 -16.50 11.57
N GLY A 13 6.46 -15.98 12.80
CA GLY A 13 7.37 -16.36 13.88
C GLY A 13 8.82 -15.92 13.64
N ILE A 14 9.00 -14.77 13.00
CA ILE A 14 10.31 -14.20 12.64
C ILE A 14 10.56 -12.88 13.37
N SER A 15 11.80 -12.41 13.44
CA SER A 15 12.11 -11.12 14.06
C SER A 15 11.51 -9.94 13.28
N GLU A 16 11.28 -8.81 13.95
CA GLU A 16 10.79 -7.60 13.27
C GLU A 16 11.74 -7.13 12.14
N GLU A 17 13.06 -7.25 12.30
CA GLU A 17 14.04 -6.95 11.24
C GLU A 17 13.89 -7.88 10.02
N GLN A 18 13.68 -9.19 10.27
CA GLN A 18 13.44 -10.16 9.20
C GLN A 18 12.10 -9.87 8.50
N ALA A 19 11.06 -9.52 9.27
CA ALA A 19 9.76 -9.13 8.73
C ALA A 19 9.84 -7.84 7.91
N GLN A 20 10.61 -6.85 8.34
CA GLN A 20 10.83 -5.62 7.58
C GLN A 20 11.51 -5.90 6.24
N THR A 21 12.52 -6.77 6.24
CA THR A 21 13.18 -7.23 5.01
C THR A 21 12.19 -7.94 4.10
N ALA A 22 11.42 -8.91 4.61
CA ALA A 22 10.44 -9.66 3.84
C ALA A 22 9.38 -8.76 3.19
N VAL A 23 8.79 -7.84 3.97
CA VAL A 23 7.78 -6.89 3.48
C VAL A 23 8.38 -5.99 2.39
N THR A 24 9.59 -5.49 2.59
CA THR A 24 10.27 -4.63 1.61
C THR A 24 10.55 -5.37 0.31
N THR A 25 11.06 -6.61 0.38
CA THR A 25 11.33 -7.44 -0.81
C THR A 25 10.07 -7.70 -1.62
N VAL A 26 8.96 -8.06 -0.97
CA VAL A 26 7.67 -8.29 -1.65
C VAL A 26 7.12 -6.99 -2.23
N ALA A 27 7.20 -5.88 -1.49
CA ALA A 27 6.78 -4.58 -1.98
C ALA A 27 7.54 -4.15 -3.23
N SER A 28 8.87 -4.31 -3.24
CA SER A 28 9.70 -4.00 -4.42
C SER A 28 9.34 -4.90 -5.61
N PHE A 29 9.20 -6.21 -5.40
CA PHE A 29 8.78 -7.13 -6.46
C PHE A 29 7.42 -6.75 -7.07
N LEU A 30 6.46 -6.34 -6.23
CA LEU A 30 5.15 -5.90 -6.69
C LEU A 30 5.23 -4.59 -7.48
N LYS A 31 6.04 -3.62 -7.04
CA LYS A 31 6.25 -2.36 -7.77
C LYS A 31 6.83 -2.61 -9.15
N ASP A 32 7.81 -3.49 -9.26
CA ASP A 32 8.46 -3.82 -10.54
C ASP A 32 7.50 -4.50 -11.54
N ARG A 33 6.42 -5.11 -11.04
CA ARG A 33 5.41 -5.81 -11.85
C ARG A 33 4.13 -5.00 -12.07
N MET A 34 3.95 -3.88 -11.37
CA MET A 34 2.76 -3.05 -11.49
C MET A 34 2.97 -1.91 -12.49
N PRO A 35 1.94 -1.56 -13.29
CA PRO A 35 1.91 -0.30 -14.03
C PRO A 35 2.15 0.89 -13.09
N GLU A 36 2.90 1.90 -13.54
CA GLU A 36 3.26 3.09 -12.75
C GLU A 36 2.10 3.72 -11.94
N PRO A 37 0.86 3.82 -12.46
CA PRO A 37 -0.26 4.38 -11.70
C PRO A 37 -0.62 3.60 -10.42
N LEU A 38 -0.35 2.29 -10.38
CA LEU A 38 -0.65 1.42 -9.24
C LEU A 38 0.51 1.34 -8.25
N ALA A 39 1.75 1.36 -8.74
CA ALA A 39 2.95 1.34 -7.90
C ALA A 39 2.97 2.52 -6.91
N GLY A 40 2.59 3.72 -7.36
CA GLY A 40 2.48 4.90 -6.50
C GLY A 40 1.38 4.83 -5.45
N GLN A 41 0.33 4.03 -5.64
CA GLN A 41 -0.74 3.84 -4.64
C GLN A 41 -0.33 2.84 -3.56
N VAL A 42 0.35 1.75 -3.95
CA VAL A 42 0.88 0.76 -3.01
C VAL A 42 1.92 1.39 -2.08
N ASP A 43 2.78 2.26 -2.60
CA ASP A 43 3.78 2.95 -1.78
C ASP A 43 3.15 3.84 -0.69
N LYS A 44 2.10 4.59 -1.05
CA LYS A 44 1.34 5.44 -0.11
C LYS A 44 0.68 4.61 0.99
N TYR A 45 0.07 3.48 0.61
CA TYR A 45 -0.55 2.56 1.57
C TYR A 45 0.49 1.94 2.52
N LEU A 46 1.61 1.46 1.98
CA LEU A 46 2.69 0.86 2.78
C LEU A 46 3.36 1.86 3.72
N ARG A 47 3.54 3.12 3.31
CA ARG A 47 4.08 4.19 4.15
C ARG A 47 3.14 4.60 5.29
N GLY A 48 1.90 4.11 5.30
CA GLY A 48 0.93 4.48 6.32
C GLY A 48 0.42 5.90 6.12
N GLU A 49 0.48 6.43 4.89
CA GLU A 49 -0.18 7.69 4.52
C GLU A 49 -1.70 7.49 4.38
N GLU A 50 -2.33 6.81 5.35
CA GLU A 50 -3.79 6.79 5.56
C GLU A 50 -4.32 8.17 6.02
N GLY A 51 -3.49 9.22 6.00
CA GLY A 51 -3.76 10.50 6.64
C GLY A 51 -3.74 11.74 5.76
N ASP A 52 -3.47 11.64 4.46
CA ASP A 52 -3.59 12.82 3.59
C ASP A 52 -4.95 12.79 2.89
N LYS A 53 -5.76 13.82 3.16
CA LYS A 53 -7.18 13.99 2.78
C LYS A 53 -7.37 14.21 1.27
N GLY A 54 -6.75 13.36 0.45
CA GLY A 54 -6.81 13.36 -1.02
C GLY A 54 -6.38 12.03 -1.67
N GLY A 55 -6.13 10.97 -0.89
CA GLY A 55 -5.72 9.65 -1.39
C GLY A 55 -6.87 8.65 -1.56
N LEU A 56 -6.86 7.92 -2.68
CA LEU A 56 -7.70 6.78 -3.11
C LEU A 56 -9.23 6.96 -3.03
N GLY A 57 -9.78 7.33 -1.87
CA GLY A 57 -11.20 7.65 -1.67
C GLY A 57 -11.64 8.89 -2.44
N ASP A 58 -10.77 9.90 -2.57
CA ASP A 58 -11.06 11.12 -3.32
C ASP A 58 -10.97 10.90 -4.84
N THR A 59 -10.02 10.05 -5.29
CA THR A 59 -9.94 9.61 -6.70
C THR A 59 -11.09 8.67 -7.07
N LEU A 60 -11.51 7.76 -6.18
CA LEU A 60 -12.69 6.90 -6.40
C LEU A 60 -13.98 7.71 -6.35
N GLY A 61 -14.09 8.70 -5.46
CA GLY A 61 -15.22 9.62 -5.39
C GLY A 61 -15.37 10.46 -6.66
N ASN A 62 -14.26 11.00 -7.18
CA ASN A 62 -14.26 11.75 -8.44
C ASN A 62 -14.56 10.88 -9.66
N VAL A 63 -14.04 9.65 -9.72
CA VAL A 63 -14.37 8.68 -10.79
C VAL A 63 -15.84 8.24 -10.73
N GLY A 64 -16.37 7.97 -9.53
CA GLY A 64 -17.79 7.66 -9.33
C GLY A 64 -18.72 8.82 -9.71
N GLY A 65 -18.32 10.05 -9.40
CA GLY A 65 -19.05 11.27 -9.77
C GLY A 65 -19.11 11.54 -11.27
N MET A 66 -18.07 11.17 -12.02
CA MET A 66 -18.07 11.26 -13.50
C MET A 66 -18.88 10.14 -14.16
N PHE A 67 -18.95 8.96 -13.56
CA PHE A 67 -19.71 7.83 -14.10
C PHE A 67 -21.23 7.96 -13.86
N GLY A 68 -21.62 8.68 -12.80
CA GLY A 68 -23.04 8.92 -12.47
C GLY A 68 -23.68 10.12 -13.17
N LYS A 69 -22.96 10.84 -14.05
CA LYS A 69 -23.44 12.07 -14.69
C LYS A 69 -23.48 12.01 -16.22
N LYS A 70 -23.91 10.86 -16.75
CA LYS A 70 -24.41 10.74 -18.13
C LYS A 70 -25.93 10.56 -18.11
#